data_AF-A0A4P9W3E4-F1
#
_entry.id   AF-A0A4P9W3E4-F1
#
_cell.length_a   1.000
_cell.length_b   1.000
_cell.length_c   1.000
_cell.angle_alpha   90.00
_cell.angle_beta   90.00
_cell.angle_gamma   90.00
#
_symmetry.space_group_name_H-M   'P 1'
#
loop_
_entity.id
_entity.type
_entity.pdbx_description
1 polymer ?
#
loop_
_entity_poly.entity_id
_entity_poly.type
_entity_poly.pdbx_seq_one_letter_code
_entity_poly.pdbx_strand_id
1 'polypeptide(L)'
;VYISTGSLHIIPIPRSPAEITTFPAGTISIQRGLQLVRSPARTEAPEEIQRAVFGRIEGFPGKAQENIHRARCVVPRGVAAVLARDPQLVAPAIEAFCMRDPITMK
;
A
#
# COMPACT_ATOMS: atom_id res chain seq x y z
N VAL A 1 -10.51 2.62 3.32
CA VAL A 1 -9.96 1.63 4.27
C VAL A 1 -8.75 2.25 4.94
N TYR A 2 -8.61 2.09 6.24
CA TYR A 2 -7.54 2.71 7.04
C TYR A 2 -6.95 1.68 7.99
N ILE A 3 -5.70 1.85 8.40
CA ILE A 3 -5.06 1.08 9.48
C ILE A 3 -4.68 2.08 10.57
N SER A 4 -5.12 1.83 11.80
CA SER A 4 -4.81 2.68 12.95
C SER A 4 -4.69 1.84 14.21
N THR A 5 -3.72 2.16 15.07
CA THR A 5 -3.50 1.49 16.37
C THR A 5 -3.50 -0.05 16.32
N GLY A 6 -3.04 -0.64 15.21
CA GLY A 6 -2.99 -2.09 15.01
C GLY A 6 -4.27 -2.75 14.48
N SER A 7 -5.37 -1.99 14.28
CA SER A 7 -6.63 -2.50 13.75
C SER A 7 -6.92 -1.97 12.34
N LEU A 8 -7.65 -2.76 11.54
CA LEU A 8 -8.23 -2.30 10.28
C LEU A 8 -9.53 -1.52 10.54
N HIS A 9 -9.71 -0.41 9.85
CA HIS A 9 -10.92 0.40 9.91
C HIS A 9 -11.56 0.53 8.52
N ILE A 10 -12.86 0.26 8.47
CA ILE A 10 -13.73 0.44 7.30
C ILE A 10 -14.84 1.41 7.71
N ILE A 11 -14.78 2.63 7.17
CA ILE A 11 -15.81 3.64 7.42
C ILE A 11 -17.11 3.17 6.74
N PRO A 12 -18.20 2.95 7.49
CA PRO A 12 -19.43 2.44 6.94
C PRO A 12 -20.14 3.50 6.09
N ILE A 13 -20.93 3.03 5.13
CA ILE A 13 -21.92 3.85 4.45
C ILE A 13 -23.16 3.89 5.36
N PRO A 14 -23.70 5.08 5.70
CA PRO A 14 -24.84 5.20 6.60
C PRO A 14 -26.06 4.46 6.07
N ARG A 15 -26.71 3.66 6.94
CA ARG A 15 -27.91 2.87 6.59
C ARG A 15 -29.19 3.40 7.22
N SER A 16 -29.07 4.36 8.13
CA SER A 16 -30.18 4.98 8.84
C SER A 16 -30.02 6.50 8.87
N PRO A 17 -31.13 7.27 9.03
CA PRO A 17 -31.05 8.73 9.13
C PRO A 17 -30.15 9.22 10.28
N ALA A 18 -30.10 8.46 11.39
CA ALA A 18 -29.23 8.78 12.52
C ALA A 18 -27.74 8.69 12.15
N GLU A 19 -27.36 7.70 11.34
CA GLU A 19 -25.97 7.49 10.93
C GLU A 19 -25.46 8.54 9.94
N ILE A 20 -26.34 9.19 9.16
CA ILE A 20 -25.95 10.23 8.19
C ILE A 20 -25.22 11.40 8.88
N THR A 21 -25.55 11.67 10.15
CA THR A 21 -24.89 12.71 10.94
C THR A 21 -23.43 12.38 11.27
N THR A 22 -23.10 11.09 11.33
CA THR A 22 -21.79 10.59 11.75
C THR A 22 -20.94 10.16 10.56
N PHE A 23 -21.53 9.41 9.63
CA PHE A 23 -20.86 8.82 8.49
C PHE A 23 -21.26 9.48 7.17
N PRO A 24 -20.32 9.70 6.24
CA PRO A 24 -20.62 10.33 4.97
C PRO A 24 -21.40 9.38 4.05
N ALA A 25 -22.43 9.90 3.38
CA ALA A 25 -23.26 9.16 2.43
C ALA A 25 -22.64 9.03 1.02
N GLY A 26 -21.37 9.41 0.84
CA GLY A 26 -20.72 9.47 -0.47
C GLY A 26 -19.20 9.53 -0.38
N THR A 27 -18.58 10.05 -1.44
CA THR A 27 -17.11 10.16 -1.52
C THR A 27 -16.56 10.95 -0.34
N ILE A 28 -15.65 10.31 0.39
CA ILE A 28 -15.03 10.89 1.57
C ILE A 28 -13.64 11.45 1.23
N SER A 29 -13.31 12.65 1.74
CA SER A 29 -11.94 13.16 1.66
C SER A 29 -11.02 12.42 2.63
N ILE A 30 -9.73 12.32 2.30
CA ILE A 30 -8.74 11.66 3.17
C ILE A 30 -8.74 12.28 4.58
N GLN A 31 -8.77 13.61 4.67
CA GLN A 31 -8.79 14.34 5.93
C GLN A 31 -10.00 13.97 6.78
N ARG A 32 -11.20 13.90 6.17
CA ARG A 32 -12.42 13.52 6.89
C ARG A 32 -12.36 12.07 7.35
N GLY A 33 -11.83 11.18 6.53
CA GLY A 33 -11.65 9.78 6.92
C GLY A 33 -10.69 9.58 8.09
N LEU A 34 -9.56 10.30 8.08
CA LEU A 34 -8.62 10.30 9.20
C LEU A 34 -9.26 10.84 10.49
N GLN A 35 -10.08 11.89 10.40
CA GLN A 35 -10.83 12.40 11.56
C GLN A 35 -11.77 11.34 12.13
N LEU A 36 -12.53 10.64 11.27
CA LEU A 36 -13.47 9.62 11.72
C LEU A 36 -12.77 8.43 12.38
N VAL A 37 -11.67 7.95 11.79
CA VAL A 37 -10.90 6.81 12.34
C VAL A 37 -10.24 7.18 13.68
N ARG A 38 -9.86 8.44 13.88
CA ARG A 38 -9.30 8.93 15.14
C ARG A 38 -10.36 9.32 16.18
N SER A 39 -11.62 9.38 15.78
CA SER A 39 -12.74 9.72 16.66
C SER A 39 -13.31 8.45 17.32
N PRO A 40 -14.21 8.59 18.32
CA PRO A 40 -14.95 7.46 18.89
C PRO A 40 -15.95 6.78 17.94
N ALA A 41 -16.03 7.21 16.67
CA ALA A 41 -16.92 6.62 15.69
C ALA A 41 -16.55 5.14 15.43
N ARG A 42 -17.56 4.28 15.39
CA ARG A 42 -17.40 2.84 15.18
C ARG A 42 -17.01 2.56 13.73
N THR A 43 -15.71 2.65 13.47
CA THR A 43 -15.09 2.44 12.15
C THR A 43 -14.23 1.19 12.08
N GLU A 44 -13.98 0.54 13.22
CA GLU A 44 -13.21 -0.71 13.27
C GLU A 44 -13.93 -1.80 12.47
N ALA A 45 -13.18 -2.52 11.64
CA ALA A 45 -13.72 -3.59 10.82
C ALA A 45 -14.20 -4.77 11.70
N PRO A 46 -15.25 -5.50 11.29
CA PRO A 46 -15.67 -6.72 11.96
C PRO A 46 -14.52 -7.72 12.15
N GLU A 47 -14.55 -8.49 13.23
CA GLU A 47 -13.49 -9.43 13.62
C GLU A 47 -13.15 -10.44 12.50
N GLU A 48 -14.15 -10.90 11.76
CA GLU A 48 -13.97 -11.79 10.61
C GLU A 48 -13.04 -11.17 9.55
N ILE A 49 -13.22 -9.87 9.26
CA ILE A 49 -12.39 -9.13 8.31
C ILE A 49 -10.99 -8.89 8.90
N GLN A 50 -10.91 -8.52 10.20
CA GLN A 50 -9.63 -8.36 10.88
C GLN A 50 -8.81 -9.65 10.76
N ARG A 51 -9.38 -10.79 11.13
CA ARG A 51 -8.74 -12.10 11.06
C ARG A 51 -8.34 -12.48 9.65
N ALA A 52 -9.21 -12.25 8.66
CA ALA A 52 -8.89 -12.57 7.27
C ALA A 52 -7.68 -11.77 6.76
N VAL A 53 -7.62 -10.47 7.07
CA VAL A 53 -6.51 -9.59 6.65
C VAL A 53 -5.23 -9.91 7.42
N PHE A 54 -5.29 -9.95 8.75
CA PHE A 54 -4.12 -10.17 9.59
C PHE A 54 -3.58 -11.60 9.49
N GLY A 55 -4.43 -12.60 9.30
CA GLY A 55 -4.01 -13.97 9.00
C GLY A 55 -3.30 -14.08 7.65
N ARG A 56 -3.74 -13.32 6.64
CA ARG A 56 -3.06 -13.30 5.33
C ARG A 56 -1.65 -12.71 5.39
N ILE A 57 -1.44 -11.70 6.23
CA ILE A 57 -0.14 -11.05 6.40
C ILE A 57 0.66 -11.66 7.57
N GLU A 58 0.21 -12.76 8.15
CA GLU A 58 0.92 -13.44 9.21
C GLU A 58 2.32 -13.91 8.74
N GLY A 59 3.33 -13.60 9.55
CA GLY A 59 4.73 -13.87 9.24
C GLY A 59 5.42 -12.81 8.39
N PHE A 60 4.72 -11.76 7.94
CA PHE A 60 5.39 -10.56 7.43
C PHE A 60 5.93 -9.71 8.59
N PRO A 61 7.06 -9.00 8.41
CA PRO A 61 7.86 -8.90 7.18
C PRO A 61 8.83 -10.06 6.92
N GLY A 62 8.93 -11.06 7.81
CA GLY A 62 9.86 -12.19 7.68
C GLY A 62 9.75 -12.93 6.34
N LYS A 63 8.53 -13.36 5.97
CA LYS A 63 8.24 -14.00 4.68
C LYS A 63 8.59 -13.14 3.46
N ALA A 64 8.59 -11.81 3.59
CA ALA A 64 8.98 -10.95 2.48
C ALA A 64 10.47 -11.12 2.15
N GLN A 65 11.32 -11.37 3.15
CA GLN A 65 12.76 -11.59 2.94
C GLN A 65 13.05 -12.86 2.16
N GLU A 66 12.25 -13.91 2.36
CA GLU A 66 12.36 -15.16 1.59
C GLU A 66 12.05 -14.97 0.10
N ASN A 67 11.21 -13.97 -0.23
CA ASN A 67 10.83 -13.63 -1.59
C ASN A 67 11.70 -12.52 -2.21
N ILE A 68 12.71 -12.01 -1.49
CA ILE A 68 13.63 -11.00 -2.01
C ILE A 68 14.81 -11.69 -2.67
N HIS A 69 14.87 -11.60 -4.01
CA HIS A 69 16.00 -12.06 -4.79
C HIS A 69 17.06 -10.97 -4.90
N ARG A 70 18.34 -11.35 -4.79
CA ARG A 70 19.49 -10.45 -4.94
C ARG A 70 20.31 -10.89 -6.15
N ALA A 71 20.61 -9.96 -7.04
CA ALA A 71 21.49 -10.18 -8.18
C ALA A 71 22.53 -9.07 -8.26
N ARG A 72 23.73 -9.40 -8.73
CA ARG A 72 24.78 -8.43 -9.04
C ARG A 72 24.74 -8.12 -10.53
N CYS A 73 24.65 -6.85 -10.89
CA CYS A 73 24.74 -6.39 -12.27
C CYS A 73 25.92 -5.44 -12.46
N VAL A 74 26.41 -5.35 -13.69
CA VAL A 74 27.39 -4.34 -14.11
C VAL A 74 26.63 -3.30 -14.91
N VAL A 75 26.79 -2.03 -14.54
CA VAL A 75 26.19 -0.90 -15.25
C VAL A 75 27.24 0.17 -15.53
N PRO A 76 27.06 1.02 -16.55
CA PRO A 76 27.94 2.16 -16.78
C PRO A 76 28.03 3.07 -15.56
N ARG A 77 29.19 3.69 -15.33
CA ARG A 77 29.45 4.54 -14.16
C ARG A 77 28.39 5.63 -13.94
N GLY A 78 27.92 6.25 -15.03
CA GLY A 78 26.87 7.28 -14.95
C GLY A 78 25.54 6.73 -14.43
N VAL A 79 25.14 5.54 -14.88
CA VAL A 79 23.93 4.85 -14.39
C VAL A 79 24.08 4.52 -12.91
N ALA A 80 25.23 3.98 -12.50
CA ALA A 80 25.50 3.71 -11.09
C ALA A 80 25.39 4.97 -10.22
N ALA A 81 25.94 6.10 -10.67
CA ALA A 81 25.86 7.36 -9.94
C ALA A 81 24.42 7.88 -9.80
N VAL A 82 23.60 7.75 -10.84
CA VAL A 82 22.18 8.17 -10.80
C VAL A 82 21.37 7.27 -9.86
N LEU A 83 21.50 5.95 -9.99
CA LEU A 83 20.77 4.99 -9.13
C LEU A 83 21.22 5.08 -7.66
N ALA A 84 22.48 5.43 -7.40
CA ALA A 84 22.97 5.67 -6.04
C ALA A 84 22.38 6.95 -5.42
N ARG A 85 22.14 8.00 -6.23
CA ARG A 85 21.53 9.25 -5.78
C ARG A 85 20.01 9.11 -5.58
N ASP A 86 19.37 8.31 -6.43
CA ASP A 86 17.93 8.05 -6.37
C ASP A 86 17.62 6.55 -6.59
N PRO A 87 17.62 5.75 -5.50
CA PRO A 87 17.33 4.32 -5.57
C PRO A 87 15.92 3.97 -6.06
N GLN A 88 14.96 4.92 -6.03
CA GLN A 88 13.60 4.67 -6.49
C GLN A 88 13.54 4.46 -8.02
N LEU A 89 14.57 4.93 -8.74
CA LEU A 89 14.70 4.75 -10.19
C LEU A 89 15.03 3.32 -10.61
N VAL A 90 15.41 2.43 -9.69
CA VAL A 90 15.74 1.03 -10.01
C VAL A 90 14.54 0.31 -10.61
N ALA A 91 13.35 0.44 -10.00
CA ALA A 91 12.14 -0.22 -10.47
C ALA A 91 11.74 0.20 -11.90
N PRO A 92 11.56 1.50 -12.23
CA PRO A 92 11.22 1.91 -13.59
C PRO A 92 12.34 1.62 -14.60
N ALA A 93 13.62 1.63 -14.19
CA ALA A 93 14.72 1.25 -15.07
C ALA A 93 14.66 -0.25 -15.46
N ILE A 94 14.35 -1.13 -14.50
CA ILE A 94 14.14 -2.57 -14.77
C ILE A 94 12.92 -2.77 -15.66
N GLU A 95 11.82 -2.08 -15.36
CA GLU A 95 10.58 -2.18 -16.14
C GLU A 95 10.82 -1.77 -17.60
N ALA A 96 11.45 -0.62 -17.82
CA ALA A 96 11.81 -0.13 -19.14
C ALA A 96 12.77 -1.06 -19.87
N PHE A 97 13.67 -1.74 -19.15
CA PHE A 97 14.57 -2.75 -19.74
C PHE A 97 13.81 -4.00 -20.16
N CYS A 98 12.96 -4.56 -19.29
CA CYS A 98 12.21 -5.79 -19.56
C CYS A 98 11.12 -5.62 -20.61
N MET A 99 10.50 -4.43 -20.70
CA MET A 99 9.48 -4.12 -21.70
C MET A 99 10.06 -3.65 -23.03
N ARG A 100 11.38 -3.52 -23.14
CA ARG A 100 12.01 -3.05 -24.37
C ARG A 100 11.92 -4.12 -25.45
N ASP A 101 11.53 -3.72 -26.67
CA ASP A 101 11.50 -4.62 -27.82
C ASP A 101 12.92 -5.13 -28.12
N PRO A 102 13.14 -6.47 -28.20
CA PRO A 102 14.43 -7.06 -28.51
C PRO A 102 15.08 -6.53 -29.80
N ILE A 103 14.27 -6.15 -30.81
CA ILE A 103 14.76 -5.63 -32.09
C ILE A 103 15.41 -4.25 -31.92
N THR A 104 15.04 -3.51 -30.87
CA THR A 104 15.60 -2.20 -30.54
C THR A 104 16.85 -2.27 -29.66
N MET A 105 17.26 -3.47 -29.23
CA MET A 105 18.51 -3.70 -28.50
C MET A 105 19.64 -3.90 -29.51
N LYS A 106 20.36 -2.82 -29.81
CA LYS A 106 21.66 -2.86 -30.52
C LYS A 106 22.81 -2.72 -29.53
#